data_AF-A0A7R9GLR5-F1
#
_entry.id   AF-A0A7R9GLR5-F1
#
_cell.length_a   1.000
_cell.length_b   1.000
_cell.length_c   1.000
_cell.angle_alpha   90.00
_cell.angle_beta   90.00
_cell.angle_gamma   90.00
#
_symmetry.space_group_name_H-M   'P 1'
#
loop_
_entity.id
_entity.type
_entity.pdbx_description
1 polymer ?
#
loop_
_entity_poly.entity_id
_entity_poly.type
_entity_poly.pdbx_seq_one_letter_code
_entity_poly.pdbx_strand_id
1 'polypeptide(L)'
;DVRPDSPIANVFINDFWGHRLTSNISHKSYRPLTVLTFRLNEWLVGGQKPAAFHVTNVSLHALVSFLIHQIVISHLFLDDDDSRWGVFASLLFAVHPVHSEAVSGLVGRADLLCSAFYLVCLFLHAKWAHSQIGTREWWAFAAGVMFFSTVSMLCKEYGITVLLLCFALDLVGLTLNGGRSHVKMDAVKERLTVLSFLCVFLLYLRWTIMGSSPPIFQPEDNPAAFADSLITRFLSRNYLFALNAWIMILPVWLCFDWSMGCVPLVSDYRDPRVLAVFVFWVFLLGIVGRGMVGAFPRVFQVEGSKKDREAQRDDARLILVGLVWLFIPFLPAANIFFTVGFVIAERVLYLPSLGYCIILTVGLRRLALLVEKSRVMQFFVRSLAVSLLVIFAARCARRNGDWSNEKTLFTSGLSVCPNNAKVHYNVAKHAADSGNAELAIEHYRKALGLNPVYDQAMNNLANLLKARGQLEDALGLLENATAVRPDFAAAWMNLGIVLADLKQYDRARFAYERALELRPRYPDCYYNFGNL
;
A
#
# COMPACT_ATOMS: atom_id res chain seq x y z
N ASP A 1 12.16 13.86 14.68
CA ASP A 1 12.97 13.59 13.47
C ASP A 1 12.61 14.48 12.30
N VAL A 2 11.31 14.70 12.03
CA VAL A 2 10.87 15.65 10.98
C VAL A 2 11.18 17.11 11.32
N ARG A 3 11.14 17.48 12.60
CA ARG A 3 11.38 18.86 13.02
C ARG A 3 12.83 19.33 12.77
N PRO A 4 13.07 20.57 12.32
CA PRO A 4 14.40 21.10 12.04
C PRO A 4 15.37 21.12 13.23
N ASP A 5 14.85 21.21 14.46
CA ASP A 5 15.60 21.21 15.72
C ASP A 5 16.04 19.81 16.17
N SER A 6 15.39 18.74 15.68
CA SER A 6 15.76 17.36 15.99
C SER A 6 17.14 17.02 15.39
N PRO A 7 18.03 16.28 16.08
CA PRO A 7 19.29 15.84 15.47
C PRO A 7 19.08 15.05 14.16
N ILE A 8 19.84 15.38 13.10
CA ILE A 8 19.73 14.66 11.79
C ILE A 8 20.07 13.18 11.94
N ALA A 9 21.01 12.83 12.82
CA ALA A 9 21.42 11.46 13.07
C ALA A 9 20.25 10.54 13.48
N ASN A 10 19.21 11.09 14.14
CA ASN A 10 18.03 10.33 14.55
C ASN A 10 17.33 9.66 13.37
N VAL A 11 17.34 10.29 12.19
CA VAL A 11 16.69 9.77 10.98
C VAL A 11 17.29 8.42 10.53
N PHE A 12 18.54 8.14 10.91
CA PHE A 12 19.22 6.89 10.56
C PHE A 12 19.15 5.83 11.67
N ILE A 13 18.67 6.18 12.85
CA ILE A 13 18.61 5.29 14.04
C ILE A 13 17.18 4.91 14.38
N ASN A 14 16.23 5.80 14.07
CA ASN A 14 14.81 5.58 14.30
C ASN A 14 14.12 5.02 13.05
N ASP A 15 13.02 4.32 13.28
CA ASP A 15 12.08 3.98 12.24
C ASP A 15 11.27 5.20 11.79
N PHE A 16 10.48 5.00 10.73
CA PHE A 16 9.64 6.02 10.12
C PHE A 16 8.67 6.70 11.11
N TRP A 17 8.33 6.05 12.23
CA TRP A 17 7.40 6.56 13.24
C TRP A 17 8.11 7.22 14.43
N GLY A 18 9.45 7.22 14.44
CA GLY A 18 10.27 7.88 15.45
C GLY A 18 10.69 6.99 16.62
N HIS A 19 10.46 5.68 16.55
CA HIS A 19 10.98 4.73 17.54
C HIS A 19 12.35 4.21 17.12
N ARG A 20 13.27 4.00 18.06
CA ARG A 20 14.58 3.40 17.74
C ARG A 20 14.42 2.04 17.06
N LEU A 21 15.14 1.80 15.98
CA LEU A 21 15.11 0.55 15.20
C LEU A 21 15.46 -0.68 16.04
N THR A 22 16.29 -0.53 17.07
CA THR A 22 16.67 -1.62 17.97
C THR A 22 15.59 -1.98 18.99
N SER A 23 14.55 -1.15 19.14
CA SER A 23 13.47 -1.39 20.09
C SER A 23 12.50 -2.47 19.61
N ASN A 24 11.90 -3.21 20.55
CA ASN A 24 10.89 -4.23 20.28
C ASN A 24 9.54 -3.62 19.86
N ILE A 25 9.27 -2.37 20.23
CA ILE A 25 8.05 -1.65 19.81
C ILE A 25 8.17 -1.01 18.43
N SER A 26 9.35 -1.09 17.80
CA SER A 26 9.56 -0.51 16.47
C SER A 26 8.88 -1.36 15.41
N HIS A 27 8.23 -0.70 14.45
CA HIS A 27 7.68 -1.35 13.26
C HIS A 27 8.75 -1.72 12.22
N LYS A 28 10.03 -1.47 12.52
CA LYS A 28 11.19 -1.69 11.64
C LYS A 28 11.06 -1.06 10.25
N SER A 29 10.21 -0.03 10.13
CA SER A 29 9.96 0.70 8.89
C SER A 29 11.10 1.70 8.62
N TYR A 30 12.21 1.23 8.04
CA TYR A 30 13.38 2.06 7.78
C TYR A 30 13.24 2.86 6.49
N ARG A 31 12.98 4.17 6.61
CA ARG A 31 12.70 5.08 5.47
C ARG A 31 13.38 6.46 5.63
N PRO A 32 14.70 6.52 5.84
CA PRO A 32 15.40 7.75 6.21
C PRO A 32 15.21 8.86 5.17
N LEU A 33 15.26 8.54 3.87
CA LEU A 33 15.15 9.55 2.82
C LEU A 33 13.75 10.18 2.79
N THR A 34 12.70 9.40 3.03
CA THR A 34 11.34 9.94 3.12
C THR A 34 11.22 10.90 4.31
N VAL A 35 11.75 10.54 5.47
CA VAL A 35 11.76 11.43 6.65
C VAL A 35 12.54 12.72 6.38
N LEU A 36 13.69 12.64 5.71
CA LEU A 36 14.46 13.82 5.28
C LEU A 36 13.65 14.73 4.37
N THR A 37 12.84 14.19 3.45
CA THR A 37 11.98 15.05 2.61
C THR A 37 10.87 15.72 3.40
N PHE A 38 10.31 15.10 4.45
CA PHE A 38 9.37 15.78 5.34
C PHE A 38 10.07 16.92 6.09
N ARG A 39 11.28 16.67 6.59
CA ARG A 39 12.08 17.69 7.28
C ARG A 39 12.44 18.87 6.38
N LEU A 40 12.89 18.58 5.15
CA LEU A 40 13.16 19.62 4.15
C LEU A 40 11.91 20.45 3.86
N ASN A 41 10.75 19.79 3.73
CA ASN A 41 9.49 20.47 3.49
C ASN A 41 9.07 21.37 4.66
N GLU A 42 9.23 20.92 5.90
CA GLU A 42 8.96 21.72 7.11
C GLU A 42 9.88 22.94 7.17
N TRP A 43 11.18 22.74 6.88
CA TRP A 43 12.18 23.81 6.86
C TRP A 43 11.88 24.87 5.79
N LEU A 44 11.56 24.47 4.55
CA LEU A 44 11.26 25.38 3.45
C LEU A 44 10.01 26.24 3.70
N VAL A 45 9.02 25.68 4.40
CA VAL A 45 7.70 26.32 4.58
C VAL A 45 7.60 27.09 5.90
N GLY A 46 8.56 26.89 6.80
CA GLY A 46 8.58 27.48 8.14
C GLY A 46 7.51 26.88 9.05
N GLY A 47 7.37 25.55 9.05
CA GLY A 47 6.47 24.81 9.94
C GLY A 47 5.60 23.75 9.27
N GLN A 48 4.73 23.12 10.06
CA GLN A 48 3.94 21.97 9.64
C GLN A 48 2.61 22.38 8.99
N LYS A 49 2.66 22.88 7.75
CA LYS A 49 1.47 23.29 6.98
C LYS A 49 0.98 22.15 6.08
N PRO A 50 -0.17 21.50 6.36
CA PRO A 50 -0.64 20.33 5.60
C PRO A 50 -0.70 20.54 4.09
N ALA A 51 -1.19 21.72 3.65
CA ALA A 51 -1.28 22.08 2.23
C ALA A 51 0.06 21.96 1.49
N ALA A 52 1.16 22.38 2.11
CA ALA A 52 2.47 22.30 1.46
C ALA A 52 2.93 20.84 1.28
N PHE A 53 2.63 19.98 2.26
CA PHE A 53 2.95 18.56 2.14
C PHE A 53 2.14 17.87 1.05
N HIS A 54 0.86 18.22 0.92
CA HIS A 54 -0.01 17.73 -0.16
C HIS A 54 0.49 18.19 -1.53
N VAL A 55 0.88 19.47 -1.68
CA VAL A 55 1.45 19.99 -2.94
C VAL A 55 2.68 19.17 -3.34
N THR A 56 3.59 18.86 -2.42
CA THR A 56 4.74 17.99 -2.72
C THR A 56 4.31 16.60 -3.19
N ASN A 57 3.33 15.98 -2.54
CA ASN A 57 2.85 14.65 -2.95
C ASN A 57 2.19 14.70 -4.34
N VAL A 58 1.34 15.70 -4.62
CA VAL A 58 0.72 15.89 -5.94
C VAL A 58 1.79 16.10 -7.02
N SER A 59 2.81 16.93 -6.75
CA SER A 59 3.94 17.14 -7.66
C SER A 59 4.74 15.86 -7.92
N LEU A 60 4.96 15.03 -6.89
CA LEU A 60 5.61 13.73 -7.05
C LEU A 60 4.75 12.76 -7.88
N HIS A 61 3.43 12.74 -7.68
CA HIS A 61 2.53 11.94 -8.49
C HIS A 61 2.51 12.39 -9.96
N ALA A 62 2.53 13.70 -10.22
CA ALA A 62 2.67 14.26 -11.56
C ALA A 62 4.01 13.85 -12.20
N LEU A 63 5.12 13.93 -11.46
CA LEU A 63 6.43 13.46 -11.92
C LEU A 63 6.41 11.96 -12.25
N VAL A 64 5.86 11.12 -11.37
CA VAL A 64 5.74 9.67 -11.60
C VAL A 64 4.90 9.38 -12.84
N SER A 65 3.76 10.05 -12.99
CA SER A 65 2.87 9.89 -14.15
C SER A 65 3.56 10.29 -15.45
N PHE A 66 4.35 11.38 -15.43
CA PHE A 66 5.18 11.79 -16.55
C PHE A 66 6.27 10.76 -16.89
N LEU A 67 7.01 10.26 -15.89
CA LEU A 67 8.03 9.23 -16.10
C LEU A 67 7.43 7.94 -16.67
N ILE A 68 6.25 7.54 -16.19
CA ILE A 68 5.51 6.39 -16.73
C ILE A 68 5.11 6.65 -18.19
N HIS A 69 4.56 7.82 -18.50
CA HIS A 69 4.22 8.19 -19.87
C HIS A 69 5.43 8.06 -20.79
N GLN A 70 6.59 8.57 -20.36
CA GLN A 70 7.83 8.45 -21.11
C GLN A 70 8.21 6.97 -21.34
N ILE A 71 8.22 6.12 -20.30
CA ILE A 71 8.53 4.67 -20.44
C ILE A 71 7.55 3.98 -21.40
N VAL A 72 6.26 4.25 -21.24
CA VAL A 72 5.19 3.58 -22.01
C VAL A 72 5.32 3.93 -23.50
N ILE A 73 5.55 5.20 -23.83
CA ILE A 73 5.69 5.63 -25.23
C ILE A 73 7.05 5.25 -25.81
N SER A 74 8.15 5.39 -25.07
CA SER A 74 9.50 5.18 -25.62
C SER A 74 9.97 3.72 -25.65
N HIS A 75 9.34 2.83 -24.87
CA HIS A 75 9.80 1.44 -24.72
C HIS A 75 8.69 0.38 -24.87
N LEU A 76 7.42 0.72 -24.69
CA LEU A 76 6.32 -0.25 -24.78
C LEU A 76 5.53 -0.11 -26.09
N PHE A 77 4.93 1.04 -26.37
CA PHE A 77 4.09 1.24 -27.57
C PHE A 77 4.86 2.02 -28.63
N LEU A 78 5.71 1.31 -29.38
CA LEU A 78 6.73 1.89 -30.27
C LEU A 78 6.19 2.32 -31.64
N ASP A 79 5.08 1.74 -32.11
CA ASP A 79 4.50 2.05 -33.41
C ASP A 79 3.59 3.29 -33.34
N ASP A 80 3.57 4.13 -34.38
CA ASP A 80 2.81 5.39 -34.40
C ASP A 80 1.30 5.19 -34.16
N ASP A 81 0.72 4.11 -34.70
CA ASP A 81 -0.69 3.74 -34.48
C ASP A 81 -0.95 3.25 -33.04
N ASP A 82 0.08 2.73 -32.37
CA ASP A 82 0.03 2.21 -31.00
C ASP A 82 0.34 3.27 -29.94
N SER A 83 0.97 4.38 -30.33
CA SER A 83 1.27 5.51 -29.44
C SER A 83 0.02 5.99 -28.68
N ARG A 84 -1.14 6.02 -29.34
CA ARG A 84 -2.43 6.42 -28.74
C ARG A 84 -2.86 5.50 -27.60
N TRP A 85 -2.64 4.20 -27.75
CA TRP A 85 -2.89 3.21 -26.69
C TRP A 85 -1.90 3.40 -25.54
N GLY A 86 -0.63 3.72 -25.84
CA GLY A 86 0.34 4.11 -24.82
C GLY A 86 -0.07 5.35 -24.03
N VAL A 87 -0.57 6.40 -24.71
CA VAL A 87 -1.11 7.59 -24.05
C VAL A 87 -2.28 7.20 -23.15
N PHE A 88 -3.21 6.39 -23.65
CA PHE A 88 -4.33 5.89 -22.85
C PHE A 88 -3.87 5.13 -21.60
N ALA A 89 -2.91 4.21 -21.70
CA ALA A 89 -2.38 3.47 -20.56
C ALA A 89 -1.78 4.40 -19.49
N SER A 90 -1.01 5.41 -19.93
CA SER A 90 -0.39 6.39 -19.02
C SER A 90 -1.41 7.32 -18.35
N LEU A 91 -2.45 7.75 -19.08
CA LEU A 91 -3.55 8.54 -18.52
C LEU A 91 -4.38 7.72 -17.55
N LEU A 92 -4.68 6.46 -17.89
CA LEU A 92 -5.43 5.55 -17.03
C LEU A 92 -4.72 5.33 -15.70
N PHE A 93 -3.39 5.19 -15.71
CA PHE A 93 -2.59 5.19 -14.50
C PHE A 93 -2.75 6.51 -13.74
N ALA A 94 -2.52 7.66 -14.38
CA ALA A 94 -2.55 8.96 -13.72
C ALA A 94 -3.90 9.30 -13.05
N VAL A 95 -5.02 8.76 -13.56
CA VAL A 95 -6.35 9.01 -12.98
C VAL A 95 -6.89 7.84 -12.15
N HIS A 96 -6.07 6.82 -11.85
CA HIS A 96 -6.54 5.61 -11.18
C HIS A 96 -6.91 5.89 -9.70
N PRO A 97 -8.16 5.63 -9.25
CA PRO A 97 -8.59 6.02 -7.91
C PRO A 97 -7.88 5.31 -6.75
N VAL A 98 -7.28 4.14 -6.99
CA VAL A 98 -6.42 3.45 -6.00
C VAL A 98 -5.22 4.29 -5.55
N HIS A 99 -4.86 5.33 -6.31
CA HIS A 99 -3.75 6.22 -5.96
C HIS A 99 -4.12 7.24 -4.89
N SER A 100 -5.42 7.46 -4.60
CA SER A 100 -5.85 8.52 -3.68
C SER A 100 -5.20 8.42 -2.29
N GLU A 101 -5.06 7.22 -1.70
CA GLU A 101 -4.35 7.08 -0.40
C GLU A 101 -2.88 7.50 -0.52
N ALA A 102 -2.18 7.04 -1.57
CA ALA A 102 -0.76 7.32 -1.79
C ALA A 102 -0.48 8.81 -2.07
N VAL A 103 -1.44 9.52 -2.70
CA VAL A 103 -1.29 10.92 -3.07
C VAL A 103 -1.80 11.86 -1.96
N SER A 104 -3.03 11.63 -1.48
CA SER A 104 -3.65 12.50 -0.48
C SER A 104 -3.12 12.24 0.92
N GLY A 105 -2.75 11.01 1.27
CA GLY A 105 -2.17 10.69 2.57
C GLY A 105 -0.76 11.26 2.72
N LEU A 106 -0.48 11.94 3.84
CA LEU A 106 0.85 12.49 4.13
C LEU A 106 1.94 11.41 4.03
N VAL A 107 1.69 10.26 4.66
CA VAL A 107 2.58 9.09 4.69
C VAL A 107 2.80 8.48 3.29
N GLY A 108 1.88 8.70 2.36
CA GLY A 108 1.96 8.23 0.98
C GLY A 108 3.14 8.81 0.19
N ARG A 109 3.80 9.87 0.71
CA ARG A 109 5.08 10.37 0.18
C ARG A 109 6.13 9.27 0.00
N ALA A 110 6.15 8.28 0.89
CA ALA A 110 7.06 7.14 0.80
C ALA A 110 6.85 6.36 -0.51
N ASP A 111 5.60 6.10 -0.89
CA ASP A 111 5.22 5.41 -2.13
C ASP A 111 5.62 6.21 -3.37
N LEU A 112 5.36 7.51 -3.35
CA LEU A 112 5.62 8.39 -4.48
C LEU A 112 7.12 8.59 -4.73
N LEU A 113 7.91 8.84 -3.69
CA LEU A 113 9.37 8.94 -3.80
C LEU A 113 10.00 7.62 -4.22
N CYS A 114 9.58 6.52 -3.58
CA CYS A 114 10.00 5.17 -3.96
C CYS A 114 9.78 4.96 -5.45
N SER A 115 8.56 5.22 -5.93
CA SER A 115 8.16 5.06 -7.33
C SER A 115 8.92 5.95 -8.30
N ALA A 116 9.18 7.22 -7.95
CA ALA A 116 9.95 8.12 -8.80
C ALA A 116 11.37 7.57 -9.04
N PHE A 117 12.08 7.18 -7.98
CA PHE A 117 13.43 6.61 -8.10
C PHE A 117 13.42 5.20 -8.72
N TYR A 118 12.36 4.43 -8.47
CA TYR A 118 12.13 3.13 -9.11
C TYR A 118 12.08 3.27 -10.64
N LEU A 119 11.37 4.27 -11.15
CA LEU A 119 11.26 4.55 -12.59
C LEU A 119 12.58 5.09 -13.18
N VAL A 120 13.30 5.94 -12.46
CA VAL A 120 14.64 6.40 -12.89
C VAL A 120 15.61 5.21 -12.98
N CYS A 121 15.58 4.29 -12.01
CA CYS A 121 16.37 3.06 -12.04
C CYS A 121 16.07 2.24 -13.30
N LEU A 122 14.80 2.14 -13.72
CA LEU A 122 14.40 1.41 -14.92
C LEU A 122 14.86 2.10 -16.21
N PHE A 123 14.84 3.43 -16.29
CA PHE A 123 15.42 4.15 -17.42
C PHE A 123 16.92 3.88 -17.56
N LEU A 124 17.64 3.86 -16.44
CA LEU A 124 19.07 3.53 -16.43
C LEU A 124 19.30 2.07 -16.81
N HIS A 125 18.45 1.14 -16.36
CA HIS A 125 18.50 -0.25 -16.78
C HIS A 125 18.26 -0.42 -18.28
N ALA A 126 17.29 0.28 -18.86
CA ALA A 126 17.03 0.26 -20.30
C ALA A 126 18.26 0.74 -21.10
N LYS A 127 18.92 1.82 -20.64
CA LYS A 127 20.19 2.29 -21.25
C LYS A 127 21.33 1.30 -21.04
N TRP A 128 21.42 0.69 -19.85
CA TRP A 128 22.41 -0.35 -19.54
C TRP A 128 22.30 -1.54 -20.49
N ALA A 129 21.06 -1.97 -20.78
CA ALA A 129 20.78 -3.08 -21.68
C ALA A 129 21.25 -2.83 -23.13
N HIS A 130 21.37 -1.57 -23.54
CA HIS A 130 21.87 -1.17 -24.86
C HIS A 130 23.36 -0.78 -24.88
N SER A 131 24.00 -0.63 -23.71
CA SER A 131 25.42 -0.29 -23.61
C SER A 131 26.33 -1.50 -23.86
N GLN A 132 27.53 -1.24 -24.40
CA GLN A 132 28.50 -2.30 -24.67
C GLN A 132 29.20 -2.76 -23.40
N ILE A 133 29.21 -4.09 -23.17
CA ILE A 133 29.86 -4.74 -22.03
C ILE A 133 31.28 -4.22 -21.80
N GLY A 134 31.63 -4.00 -20.53
CA GLY A 134 32.99 -3.68 -20.11
C GLY A 134 33.43 -2.23 -20.37
N THR A 135 32.61 -1.45 -21.07
CA THR A 135 32.86 -0.01 -21.27
C THR A 135 32.63 0.79 -19.98
N ARG A 136 33.22 2.00 -19.92
CA ARG A 136 32.97 2.95 -18.83
C ARG A 136 31.48 3.28 -18.70
N GLU A 137 30.77 3.40 -19.81
CA GLU A 137 29.32 3.67 -19.83
C GLU A 137 28.53 2.53 -19.21
N TRP A 138 28.89 1.29 -19.52
CA TRP A 138 28.23 0.10 -18.95
C TRP A 138 28.33 0.07 -17.43
N TRP A 139 29.54 0.32 -16.89
CA TRP A 139 29.75 0.40 -15.44
C TRP A 139 29.08 1.62 -14.82
N ALA A 140 29.00 2.75 -15.54
CA ALA A 140 28.28 3.93 -15.08
C ALA A 140 26.77 3.67 -14.96
N PHE A 141 26.16 2.97 -15.92
CA PHE A 141 24.75 2.58 -15.82
C PHE A 141 24.51 1.54 -14.72
N ALA A 142 25.40 0.54 -14.57
CA ALA A 142 25.32 -0.43 -13.47
C ALA A 142 25.39 0.27 -12.10
N ALA A 143 26.31 1.22 -11.92
CA ALA A 143 26.41 2.03 -10.70
C ALA A 143 25.17 2.91 -10.50
N GLY A 144 24.60 3.47 -11.57
CA GLY A 144 23.34 4.20 -11.52
C GLY A 144 22.16 3.34 -11.07
N VAL A 145 22.04 2.11 -11.58
CA VAL A 145 21.03 1.13 -11.15
C VAL A 145 21.21 0.78 -9.67
N MET A 146 22.44 0.53 -9.21
CA MET A 146 22.74 0.30 -7.80
C MET A 146 22.33 1.51 -6.94
N PHE A 147 22.68 2.72 -7.35
CA PHE A 147 22.37 3.94 -6.62
C PHE A 147 20.86 4.15 -6.51
N PHE A 148 20.13 4.16 -7.62
CA PHE A 148 18.69 4.47 -7.60
C PHE A 148 17.84 3.34 -7.01
N SER A 149 18.25 2.07 -7.13
CA SER A 149 17.59 0.97 -6.41
C SER A 149 17.78 1.10 -4.89
N THR A 150 18.98 1.50 -4.44
CA THR A 150 19.25 1.78 -3.02
C THR A 150 18.42 2.96 -2.52
N VAL A 151 18.41 4.07 -3.26
CA VAL A 151 17.63 5.27 -2.92
C VAL A 151 16.13 4.94 -2.86
N SER A 152 15.60 4.21 -3.84
CA SER A 152 14.19 3.75 -3.85
C SER A 152 13.87 2.91 -2.60
N MET A 153 14.75 1.96 -2.27
CA MET A 153 14.65 1.11 -1.07
C MET A 153 14.68 1.90 0.26
N LEU A 154 15.45 2.99 0.31
CA LEU A 154 15.55 3.88 1.47
C LEU A 154 14.38 4.89 1.57
N CYS A 155 13.62 5.07 0.49
CA CYS A 155 12.33 5.77 0.55
C CYS A 155 11.22 4.85 1.05
N LYS A 156 11.17 3.59 0.59
CA LYS A 156 10.21 2.58 1.04
C LYS A 156 10.73 1.16 0.85
N GLU A 157 10.30 0.24 1.72
CA GLU A 157 10.85 -1.10 1.85
C GLU A 157 10.87 -1.89 0.53
N TYR A 158 9.73 -1.86 -0.16
CA TYR A 158 9.54 -2.64 -1.38
C TYR A 158 10.29 -2.09 -2.59
N GLY A 159 10.93 -0.90 -2.50
CA GLY A 159 11.69 -0.31 -3.60
C GLY A 159 12.78 -1.23 -4.15
N ILE A 160 13.31 -2.15 -3.32
CA ILE A 160 14.28 -3.17 -3.74
C ILE A 160 13.76 -4.10 -4.84
N THR A 161 12.43 -4.25 -4.97
CA THR A 161 11.82 -5.08 -6.01
C THR A 161 12.12 -4.58 -7.43
N VAL A 162 12.64 -3.35 -7.61
CA VAL A 162 13.10 -2.85 -8.92
C VAL A 162 14.19 -3.73 -9.53
N LEU A 163 15.06 -4.31 -8.71
CA LEU A 163 16.12 -5.21 -9.19
C LEU A 163 15.53 -6.51 -9.74
N LEU A 164 14.51 -7.05 -9.06
CA LEU A 164 13.76 -8.22 -9.53
C LEU A 164 12.98 -7.90 -10.81
N LEU A 165 12.43 -6.69 -10.92
CA LEU A 165 11.75 -6.22 -12.12
C LEU A 165 12.72 -6.10 -13.30
N CYS A 166 13.88 -5.45 -13.12
CA CYS A 166 14.93 -5.38 -14.15
C CYS A 166 15.36 -6.78 -14.61
N PHE A 167 15.56 -7.70 -13.66
CA PHE A 167 15.91 -9.09 -13.94
C PHE A 167 14.84 -9.77 -14.80
N ALA A 168 13.57 -9.66 -14.42
CA ALA A 168 12.47 -10.26 -15.15
C ALA A 168 12.25 -9.64 -16.53
N LEU A 169 12.44 -8.32 -16.68
CA LEU A 169 12.37 -7.63 -17.97
C LEU A 169 13.48 -8.10 -18.92
N ASP A 170 14.69 -8.36 -18.43
CA ASP A 170 15.77 -8.95 -19.22
C ASP A 170 15.40 -10.36 -19.71
N LEU A 171 14.77 -11.19 -18.86
CA LEU A 171 14.27 -12.52 -19.26
C LEU A 171 13.17 -12.45 -20.31
N VAL A 172 12.20 -11.53 -20.15
CA VAL A 172 11.15 -11.29 -21.14
C VAL A 172 11.77 -10.84 -22.48
N GLY A 173 12.75 -9.93 -22.43
CA GLY A 173 13.50 -9.47 -23.60
C GLY A 173 14.24 -10.60 -24.32
N LEU A 174 14.93 -11.48 -23.59
CA LEU A 174 15.58 -12.67 -24.16
C LEU A 174 14.59 -13.58 -24.90
N THR A 175 13.42 -13.79 -24.30
CA THR A 175 12.38 -14.66 -24.86
C THR A 175 11.73 -14.07 -26.12
N LEU A 176 11.48 -12.75 -26.12
CA LEU A 176 10.60 -12.10 -27.09
C LEU A 176 11.30 -11.22 -28.14
N ASN A 177 12.58 -10.90 -27.98
CA ASN A 177 13.32 -10.14 -28.99
C ASN A 177 14.11 -11.03 -29.97
N GLY A 178 13.94 -12.35 -29.88
CA GLY A 178 14.64 -13.37 -30.66
C GLY A 178 15.04 -12.92 -32.07
N GLY A 179 16.34 -12.67 -32.22
CA GLY A 179 17.04 -12.36 -33.46
C GLY A 179 17.09 -10.90 -33.90
N ARG A 180 16.28 -9.98 -33.35
CA ARG A 180 16.28 -8.56 -33.74
C ARG A 180 17.20 -7.67 -32.89
N SER A 181 17.70 -8.19 -31.78
CA SER A 181 18.61 -7.46 -30.90
C SER A 181 20.05 -7.92 -31.12
N HIS A 182 20.94 -6.98 -31.45
CA HIS A 182 22.40 -7.17 -31.43
C HIS A 182 22.97 -7.42 -30.01
N VAL A 183 22.11 -7.53 -28.98
CA VAL A 183 22.54 -7.78 -27.60
C VAL A 183 22.97 -9.24 -27.45
N LYS A 184 24.28 -9.43 -27.26
CA LYS A 184 24.89 -10.74 -27.01
C LYS A 184 24.29 -11.37 -25.75
N MET A 185 24.01 -12.67 -25.79
CA MET A 185 23.52 -13.44 -24.64
C MET A 185 24.41 -13.26 -23.40
N ASP A 186 25.73 -13.14 -23.61
CA ASP A 186 26.70 -12.92 -22.54
C ASP A 186 26.49 -11.58 -21.82
N ALA A 187 26.08 -10.52 -22.54
CA ALA A 187 25.73 -9.23 -21.94
C ALA A 187 24.58 -9.36 -20.95
N VAL A 188 23.57 -10.16 -21.31
CA VAL A 188 22.41 -10.35 -20.45
C VAL A 188 22.78 -11.20 -19.24
N LYS A 189 23.55 -12.27 -19.42
CA LYS A 189 24.05 -13.10 -18.31
C LYS A 189 24.83 -12.28 -17.28
N GLU A 190 25.73 -11.41 -17.74
CA GLU A 190 26.49 -10.54 -16.85
C GLU A 190 25.59 -9.55 -16.09
N ARG A 191 24.63 -8.90 -16.76
CA ARG A 191 23.65 -8.04 -16.08
C ARG A 191 22.83 -8.79 -15.06
N LEU A 192 22.31 -9.97 -15.39
CA LEU A 192 21.55 -10.81 -14.47
C LEU A 192 22.38 -11.21 -13.24
N THR A 193 23.68 -11.45 -13.43
CA THR A 193 24.61 -11.77 -12.35
C THR A 193 24.79 -10.55 -11.42
N VAL A 194 25.05 -9.39 -12.00
CA VAL A 194 25.17 -8.12 -11.25
C VAL A 194 23.88 -7.81 -10.50
N LEU A 195 22.71 -7.89 -11.15
CA LEU A 195 21.41 -7.65 -10.53
C LEU A 195 21.14 -8.62 -9.36
N SER A 196 21.48 -9.90 -9.52
CA SER A 196 21.32 -10.91 -8.47
C SER A 196 22.21 -10.61 -7.27
N PHE A 197 23.48 -10.30 -7.52
CA PHE A 197 24.42 -9.91 -6.46
C PHE A 197 23.95 -8.65 -5.73
N LEU A 198 23.55 -7.61 -6.46
CA LEU A 198 23.02 -6.36 -5.90
C LEU A 198 21.79 -6.61 -5.02
N CYS A 199 20.85 -7.46 -5.48
CA CYS A 199 19.64 -7.76 -4.74
C CYS A 199 19.96 -8.45 -3.41
N VAL A 200 20.82 -9.47 -3.43
CA VAL A 200 21.25 -10.18 -2.21
C VAL A 200 22.00 -9.24 -1.27
N PHE A 201 22.92 -8.44 -1.80
CA PHE A 201 23.72 -7.49 -1.02
C PHE A 201 22.84 -6.45 -0.31
N LEU A 202 21.90 -5.82 -1.02
CA LEU A 202 21.02 -4.81 -0.44
C LEU A 202 20.01 -5.39 0.55
N LEU A 203 19.49 -6.61 0.29
CA LEU A 203 18.64 -7.31 1.24
C LEU A 203 19.41 -7.63 2.53
N TYR A 204 20.65 -8.11 2.41
CA TYR A 204 21.52 -8.37 3.56
C TYR A 204 21.81 -7.10 4.35
N LEU A 205 22.21 -6.01 3.68
CA LEU A 205 22.45 -4.72 4.33
C LEU A 205 21.20 -4.19 5.04
N ARG A 206 20.02 -4.33 4.43
CA ARG A 206 18.76 -3.92 5.04
C ARG A 206 18.46 -4.76 6.30
N TRP A 207 18.65 -6.06 6.20
CA TRP A 207 18.41 -6.99 7.31
C TRP A 207 19.27 -6.66 8.53
N THR A 208 20.54 -6.33 8.32
CA THR A 208 21.45 -5.93 9.41
C THR A 208 21.05 -4.60 10.04
N ILE A 209 20.64 -3.61 9.24
CA ILE A 209 20.13 -2.31 9.74
C ILE A 209 18.88 -2.49 10.61
N MET A 210 18.00 -3.43 10.26
CA MET A 210 16.76 -3.71 11.00
C MET A 210 16.97 -4.51 12.29
N GLY A 211 18.22 -4.87 12.64
CA GLY A 211 18.53 -5.65 13.83
C GLY A 211 18.09 -7.11 13.72
N SER A 212 18.10 -7.67 12.50
CA SER A 212 17.88 -9.10 12.22
C SER A 212 16.57 -9.70 12.78
N SER A 213 15.54 -8.88 12.98
CA SER A 213 14.24 -9.31 13.49
C SER A 213 13.12 -8.82 12.57
N PRO A 214 12.19 -9.72 12.15
CA PRO A 214 11.02 -9.29 11.40
C PRO A 214 10.03 -8.55 12.32
N PRO A 215 9.17 -7.69 11.78
CA PRO A 215 8.06 -7.12 12.55
C PRO A 215 7.09 -8.22 12.98
N ILE A 216 6.52 -8.07 14.19
CA ILE A 216 5.49 -8.95 14.73
C ILE A 216 4.13 -8.30 14.44
N PHE A 217 3.24 -9.04 13.80
CA PHE A 217 1.88 -8.60 13.49
C PHE A 217 0.87 -9.27 14.40
N GLN A 218 -0.24 -8.59 14.67
CA GLN A 218 -1.31 -9.12 15.50
C GLN A 218 -2.44 -9.73 14.64
N PRO A 219 -3.26 -10.64 15.20
CA PRO A 219 -4.43 -11.18 14.50
C PRO A 219 -5.39 -10.10 13.98
N GLU A 220 -5.51 -8.98 14.68
CA GLU A 220 -6.35 -7.85 14.28
C GLU A 220 -5.84 -7.18 12.99
N ASP A 221 -4.54 -7.22 12.74
CA ASP A 221 -3.91 -6.62 11.56
C ASP A 221 -4.21 -7.44 10.28
N ASN A 222 -4.19 -8.77 10.41
CA ASN A 222 -4.45 -9.69 9.30
C ASN A 222 -5.07 -11.02 9.79
N PRO A 223 -6.39 -11.07 10.03
CA PRO A 223 -7.04 -12.26 10.57
C PRO A 223 -6.85 -13.51 9.71
N ALA A 224 -6.75 -13.34 8.39
CA ALA A 224 -6.57 -14.45 7.47
C ALA A 224 -5.24 -15.18 7.66
N ALA A 225 -4.17 -14.46 8.01
CA ALA A 225 -2.86 -15.05 8.25
C ALA A 225 -2.79 -15.86 9.56
N PHE A 226 -3.61 -15.48 10.55
CA PHE A 226 -3.64 -16.11 11.88
C PHE A 226 -4.77 -17.14 12.05
N ALA A 227 -5.59 -17.39 11.02
CA ALA A 227 -6.64 -18.39 11.08
C ALA A 227 -6.10 -19.80 11.38
N ASP A 228 -6.74 -20.52 12.31
CA ASP A 228 -6.29 -21.86 12.77
C ASP A 228 -6.37 -22.92 11.67
N SER A 229 -7.43 -22.89 10.86
CA SER A 229 -7.64 -23.85 9.77
C SER A 229 -6.82 -23.48 8.54
N LEU A 230 -6.05 -24.44 8.02
CA LEU A 230 -5.30 -24.29 6.77
C LEU A 230 -6.22 -24.00 5.57
N ILE A 231 -7.41 -24.60 5.54
CA ILE A 231 -8.40 -24.36 4.48
C ILE A 231 -8.90 -22.92 4.55
N THR A 232 -9.27 -22.46 5.75
CA THR A 232 -9.72 -21.08 5.97
C THR A 232 -8.63 -20.09 5.58
N ARG A 233 -7.37 -20.35 5.96
CA ARG A 233 -6.21 -19.54 5.60
C ARG A 233 -6.01 -19.49 4.09
N PHE A 234 -6.06 -20.64 3.41
CA PHE A 234 -5.91 -20.73 1.96
C PHE A 234 -7.03 -19.99 1.21
N LEU A 235 -8.29 -20.27 1.54
CA LEU A 235 -9.45 -19.65 0.87
C LEU A 235 -9.48 -18.15 1.13
N SER A 236 -9.30 -17.72 2.38
CA SER A 236 -9.30 -16.29 2.74
C SER A 236 -8.18 -15.56 2.03
N ARG A 237 -6.95 -16.09 2.02
CA ARG A 237 -5.82 -15.46 1.33
C ARG A 237 -6.04 -15.34 -0.18
N ASN A 238 -6.54 -16.38 -0.82
CA ASN A 238 -6.86 -16.31 -2.25
C ASN A 238 -8.01 -15.35 -2.55
N TYR A 239 -8.99 -15.25 -1.65
CA TYR A 239 -10.05 -14.25 -1.76
C TYR A 239 -9.49 -12.83 -1.63
N LEU A 240 -8.48 -12.60 -0.78
CA LEU A 240 -7.79 -11.30 -0.73
C LEU A 240 -7.06 -10.99 -2.04
N PHE A 241 -6.48 -11.96 -2.73
CA PHE A 241 -5.92 -11.72 -4.07
C PHE A 241 -6.99 -11.30 -5.08
N ALA A 242 -8.10 -12.04 -5.12
CA ALA A 242 -9.25 -11.69 -5.96
C ALA A 242 -9.78 -10.29 -5.65
N LEU A 243 -9.83 -9.92 -4.37
CA LEU A 243 -10.31 -8.62 -3.92
C LEU A 243 -9.35 -7.48 -4.25
N ASN A 244 -8.03 -7.68 -4.12
CA ASN A 244 -7.02 -6.70 -4.58
C ASN A 244 -7.13 -6.47 -6.10
N ALA A 245 -7.36 -7.54 -6.88
CA ALA A 245 -7.61 -7.40 -8.32
C ALA A 245 -8.94 -6.67 -8.60
N TRP A 246 -9.99 -6.98 -7.83
CA TRP A 246 -11.29 -6.36 -7.97
C TRP A 246 -11.25 -4.85 -7.73
N ILE A 247 -10.56 -4.37 -6.68
CA ILE A 247 -10.47 -2.93 -6.42
C ILE A 247 -9.63 -2.17 -7.45
N MET A 248 -8.76 -2.84 -8.23
CA MET A 248 -8.12 -2.23 -9.40
C MET A 248 -9.10 -2.12 -10.58
N ILE A 249 -9.91 -3.16 -10.83
CA ILE A 249 -10.89 -3.17 -11.93
C ILE A 249 -12.06 -2.22 -11.65
N LEU A 250 -12.58 -2.27 -10.43
CA LEU A 250 -13.75 -1.53 -9.97
C LEU A 250 -13.43 -0.83 -8.63
N PRO A 251 -12.74 0.33 -8.67
CA PRO A 251 -12.28 1.07 -7.50
C PRO A 251 -13.44 1.83 -6.81
N VAL A 252 -14.43 1.09 -6.34
CA VAL A 252 -15.63 1.61 -5.66
C VAL A 252 -15.54 1.39 -4.14
N TRP A 253 -14.83 0.34 -3.73
CA TRP A 253 -14.75 -0.13 -2.36
C TRP A 253 -13.35 0.15 -1.80
N LEU A 254 -13.06 1.44 -1.59
CA LEU A 254 -11.76 1.92 -1.10
C LEU A 254 -11.88 2.40 0.36
N CYS A 255 -11.05 1.90 1.26
CA CYS A 255 -11.00 2.26 2.68
C CYS A 255 -9.68 2.95 3.04
N PHE A 256 -9.69 3.78 4.08
CA PHE A 256 -8.44 4.29 4.65
C PHE A 256 -7.73 3.23 5.53
N ASP A 257 -8.45 2.18 5.94
CA ASP A 257 -7.91 1.10 6.78
C ASP A 257 -8.67 -0.23 6.57
N TRP A 258 -7.90 -1.31 6.45
CA TRP A 258 -8.41 -2.67 6.22
C TRP A 258 -8.13 -3.65 7.38
N SER A 259 -7.67 -3.14 8.52
CA SER A 259 -7.47 -3.93 9.76
C SER A 259 -8.78 -4.29 10.45
N MET A 260 -8.71 -4.96 11.61
CA MET A 260 -9.83 -5.22 12.52
C MET A 260 -10.99 -5.99 11.85
N GLY A 261 -10.66 -6.99 11.03
CA GLY A 261 -11.66 -7.90 10.46
C GLY A 261 -12.55 -7.30 9.36
N CYS A 262 -12.11 -6.23 8.67
CA CYS A 262 -12.85 -5.65 7.53
C CYS A 262 -13.33 -6.67 6.51
N VAL A 263 -12.50 -7.67 6.22
CA VAL A 263 -12.83 -8.78 5.33
C VAL A 263 -13.03 -10.02 6.18
N PRO A 264 -14.28 -10.53 6.32
CA PRO A 264 -14.54 -11.75 7.07
C PRO A 264 -13.79 -12.94 6.47
N LEU A 265 -13.37 -13.88 7.31
CA LEU A 265 -12.73 -15.11 6.85
C LEU A 265 -13.65 -15.92 5.94
N VAL A 266 -13.08 -16.59 4.95
CA VAL A 266 -13.76 -17.57 4.09
C VAL A 266 -13.44 -18.95 4.66
N SER A 267 -14.37 -19.51 5.42
CA SER A 267 -14.17 -20.76 6.18
C SER A 267 -14.76 -22.01 5.54
N ASP A 268 -15.71 -21.87 4.60
CA ASP A 268 -16.37 -22.98 3.92
C ASP A 268 -16.16 -22.86 2.40
N TYR A 269 -15.99 -24.00 1.72
CA TYR A 269 -15.90 -24.06 0.25
C TYR A 269 -17.22 -23.70 -0.44
N ARG A 270 -18.34 -23.75 0.29
CA ARG A 270 -19.67 -23.36 -0.17
C ARG A 270 -19.93 -21.85 -0.08
N ASP A 271 -18.99 -21.09 0.49
CA ASP A 271 -19.10 -19.64 0.54
C ASP A 271 -19.11 -19.07 -0.89
N PRO A 272 -20.09 -18.21 -1.26
CA PRO A 272 -20.18 -17.65 -2.61
C PRO A 272 -18.92 -16.88 -3.03
N ARG A 273 -18.12 -16.39 -2.09
CA ARG A 273 -16.84 -15.71 -2.35
C ARG A 273 -15.80 -16.64 -2.98
N VAL A 274 -15.94 -17.95 -2.84
CA VAL A 274 -15.07 -18.94 -3.51
C VAL A 274 -15.24 -18.87 -5.04
N LEU A 275 -16.42 -18.52 -5.54
CA LEU A 275 -16.61 -18.28 -6.98
C LEU A 275 -15.73 -17.12 -7.48
N ALA A 276 -15.59 -16.05 -6.69
CA ALA A 276 -14.72 -14.93 -7.04
C ALA A 276 -13.24 -15.36 -7.09
N VAL A 277 -12.81 -16.25 -6.18
CA VAL A 277 -11.47 -16.86 -6.21
C VAL A 277 -11.27 -17.67 -7.48
N PHE A 278 -12.23 -18.51 -7.85
CA PHE A 278 -12.17 -19.33 -9.06
C PHE A 278 -12.09 -18.46 -10.32
N VAL A 279 -12.98 -17.48 -10.45
CA VAL A 279 -13.01 -16.54 -11.59
C VAL A 279 -11.69 -15.78 -11.69
N PHE A 280 -11.15 -15.31 -10.56
CA PHE A 280 -9.86 -14.61 -10.52
C PHE A 280 -8.73 -15.48 -11.08
N TRP A 281 -8.59 -16.73 -10.61
CA TRP A 281 -7.52 -17.61 -11.07
C TRP A 281 -7.69 -18.05 -12.51
N VAL A 282 -8.92 -18.33 -12.97
CA VAL A 282 -9.19 -18.66 -14.38
C VAL A 282 -8.79 -17.49 -15.29
N PHE A 283 -9.20 -16.27 -14.94
CA PHE A 283 -8.86 -15.09 -15.74
C PHE A 283 -7.35 -14.81 -15.73
N LEU A 284 -6.72 -14.91 -14.56
CA LEU A 284 -5.29 -14.70 -14.42
C LEU A 284 -4.48 -15.74 -15.21
N LEU A 285 -4.81 -17.03 -15.07
CA LEU A 285 -4.16 -18.11 -15.82
C LEU A 285 -4.40 -17.96 -17.32
N GLY A 286 -5.57 -17.46 -17.74
CA GLY A 286 -5.86 -17.12 -19.13
C GLY A 286 -4.94 -16.01 -19.68
N ILE A 287 -4.73 -14.93 -18.93
CA ILE A 287 -3.80 -13.84 -19.32
C ILE A 287 -2.36 -14.36 -19.40
N VAL A 288 -1.92 -15.10 -18.38
CA VAL A 288 -0.58 -15.71 -18.36
C VAL A 288 -0.41 -16.66 -19.53
N GLY A 289 -1.37 -17.55 -19.77
CA GLY A 289 -1.40 -18.46 -20.90
C GLY A 289 -1.32 -17.73 -22.23
N ARG A 290 -2.07 -16.64 -22.41
CA ARG A 290 -2.02 -15.83 -23.64
C ARG A 290 -0.63 -15.22 -23.88
N GLY A 291 0.00 -14.70 -22.82
CA GLY A 291 1.38 -14.23 -22.86
C GLY A 291 2.36 -15.34 -23.26
N MET A 292 2.25 -16.52 -22.67
CA MET A 292 3.12 -17.67 -22.95
C MET A 292 2.95 -18.21 -24.38
N VAL A 293 1.72 -18.29 -24.88
CA VAL A 293 1.44 -18.75 -26.27
C VAL A 293 2.12 -17.85 -27.30
N GLY A 294 2.01 -16.53 -27.15
CA GLY A 294 2.68 -15.60 -28.07
C GLY A 294 4.19 -15.53 -27.86
N ALA A 295 4.68 -15.90 -26.67
CA ALA A 295 6.12 -15.98 -26.39
C ALA A 295 6.80 -17.20 -26.99
N PHE A 296 6.09 -18.33 -27.03
CA PHE A 296 6.61 -19.61 -27.52
C PHE A 296 5.73 -20.21 -28.63
N PRO A 297 5.52 -19.51 -29.75
CA PRO A 297 4.58 -19.94 -30.79
C PRO A 297 4.96 -21.30 -31.41
N ARG A 298 6.25 -21.67 -31.41
CA ARG A 298 6.74 -22.98 -31.88
C ARG A 298 6.38 -24.12 -30.92
N VAL A 299 6.40 -23.87 -29.61
CA VAL A 299 6.06 -24.87 -28.59
C VAL A 299 4.56 -25.17 -28.64
N PHE A 300 3.75 -24.12 -28.80
CA PHE A 300 2.29 -24.22 -28.87
C PHE A 300 1.74 -24.46 -30.29
N GLN A 301 2.61 -24.74 -31.26
CA GLN A 301 2.24 -25.06 -32.65
C GLN A 301 1.25 -24.05 -33.27
N VAL A 302 1.44 -22.76 -33.00
CA VAL A 302 0.52 -21.71 -33.50
C VAL A 302 0.74 -21.48 -34.99
N GLU A 303 -0.26 -21.82 -35.79
CA GLU A 303 -0.31 -21.54 -37.22
C GLU A 303 -0.63 -20.06 -37.49
N GLY A 304 -0.07 -19.51 -38.56
CA GLY A 304 -0.33 -18.13 -38.96
C GLY A 304 0.74 -17.53 -39.86
N SER A 305 0.39 -16.44 -40.54
CA SER A 305 1.35 -15.72 -41.36
C SER A 305 2.50 -15.17 -40.50
N LYS A 306 3.61 -14.78 -41.14
CA LYS A 306 4.73 -14.15 -40.43
C LYS A 306 4.27 -12.87 -39.70
N LYS A 307 3.39 -12.08 -40.33
CA LYS A 307 2.82 -10.85 -39.77
C LYS A 307 1.97 -11.13 -38.53
N ASP A 308 1.15 -12.18 -38.56
CA ASP A 308 0.32 -12.56 -37.41
C ASP A 308 1.17 -13.00 -36.22
N ARG A 309 2.23 -13.77 -36.49
CA ARG A 309 3.17 -14.20 -35.45
C ARG A 309 3.93 -13.04 -34.83
N GLU A 310 4.33 -12.05 -35.61
CA GLU A 310 4.97 -10.83 -35.09
C GLU A 310 4.00 -10.01 -34.23
N ALA A 311 2.76 -9.82 -34.67
CA ALA A 311 1.73 -9.13 -33.89
C ALA A 311 1.38 -9.87 -32.58
N GLN A 312 1.31 -11.21 -32.60
CA GLN A 312 1.08 -12.00 -31.38
C GLN A 312 2.25 -11.93 -30.41
N ARG A 313 3.47 -11.81 -30.92
CA ARG A 313 4.68 -11.68 -30.10
C ARG A 313 4.76 -10.33 -29.41
N ASP A 314 4.37 -9.25 -30.10
CA ASP A 314 4.28 -7.92 -29.47
C ASP A 314 3.24 -7.90 -28.35
N ASP A 315 2.06 -8.49 -28.59
CA ASP A 315 1.05 -8.71 -27.56
C ASP A 315 1.59 -9.45 -26.34
N ALA A 316 2.25 -10.59 -26.58
CA ALA A 316 2.83 -11.38 -25.51
C ALA A 316 3.86 -10.58 -24.72
N ARG A 317 4.64 -9.72 -25.39
CA ARG A 317 5.59 -8.82 -24.74
C ARG A 317 4.90 -7.85 -23.81
N LEU A 318 3.88 -7.15 -24.29
CA LEU A 318 3.15 -6.19 -23.46
C LEU A 318 2.40 -6.88 -22.30
N ILE A 319 1.81 -8.05 -22.54
CA ILE A 319 1.14 -8.85 -21.50
C ILE A 319 2.15 -9.30 -20.44
N LEU A 320 3.29 -9.87 -20.84
CA LEU A 320 4.30 -10.36 -19.90
C LEU A 320 4.96 -9.20 -19.14
N VAL A 321 5.27 -8.09 -19.80
CA VAL A 321 5.74 -6.87 -19.12
C VAL A 321 4.69 -6.40 -18.11
N GLY A 322 3.43 -6.31 -18.50
CA GLY A 322 2.32 -5.93 -17.62
C GLY A 322 2.17 -6.86 -16.41
N LEU A 323 2.28 -8.18 -16.61
CA LEU A 323 2.21 -9.17 -15.53
C LEU A 323 3.39 -9.03 -14.57
N VAL A 324 4.61 -8.86 -15.07
CA VAL A 324 5.80 -8.67 -14.23
C VAL A 324 5.66 -7.38 -13.40
N TRP A 325 5.19 -6.28 -14.00
CA TRP A 325 4.90 -5.03 -13.29
C TRP A 325 3.76 -5.16 -12.27
N LEU A 326 2.77 -6.00 -12.53
CA LEU A 326 1.68 -6.26 -11.61
C LEU A 326 2.15 -7.07 -10.39
N PHE A 327 2.95 -8.12 -10.61
CA PHE A 327 3.30 -9.08 -9.56
C PHE A 327 4.52 -8.70 -8.73
N ILE A 328 5.61 -8.25 -9.37
CA ILE A 328 6.89 -8.06 -8.66
C ILE A 328 6.80 -6.98 -7.57
N PRO A 329 6.27 -5.77 -7.84
CA PRO A 329 6.09 -4.76 -6.79
C PRO A 329 5.06 -5.17 -5.73
N PHE A 330 4.09 -6.03 -6.07
CA PHE A 330 3.07 -6.52 -5.13
C PHE A 330 3.58 -7.68 -4.25
N LEU A 331 4.66 -8.36 -4.65
CA LEU A 331 5.18 -9.57 -4.00
C LEU A 331 5.38 -9.43 -2.48
N PRO A 332 5.95 -8.32 -1.96
CA PRO A 332 6.11 -8.14 -0.52
C PRO A 332 4.79 -8.00 0.25
N ALA A 333 3.70 -7.63 -0.42
CA ALA A 333 2.35 -7.51 0.16
C ALA A 333 1.50 -8.77 -0.03
N ALA A 334 1.93 -9.72 -0.88
CA ALA A 334 1.13 -10.88 -1.26
C ALA A 334 1.00 -11.95 -0.15
N ASN A 335 1.62 -11.76 1.02
CA ASN A 335 1.63 -12.75 2.11
C ASN A 335 2.14 -14.15 1.65
N ILE A 336 3.00 -14.21 0.62
CA ILE A 336 3.52 -15.47 0.06
C ILE A 336 4.67 -16.02 0.89
N PHE A 337 5.66 -15.17 1.19
CA PHE A 337 6.89 -15.58 1.87
C PHE A 337 6.86 -15.31 3.37
N PHE A 338 6.19 -14.24 3.80
CA PHE A 338 6.06 -13.84 5.18
C PHE A 338 4.69 -13.20 5.41
N THR A 339 4.19 -13.29 6.64
CA THR A 339 2.97 -12.63 7.06
C THR A 339 3.18 -11.12 7.08
N VAL A 340 2.21 -10.39 6.55
CA VAL A 340 2.17 -8.94 6.51
C VAL A 340 0.90 -8.48 7.23
N GLY A 341 1.03 -7.48 8.10
CA GLY A 341 -0.07 -6.97 8.93
C GLY A 341 -1.08 -6.07 8.21
N PHE A 342 -1.40 -6.34 6.95
CA PHE A 342 -2.53 -5.69 6.31
C PHE A 342 -3.27 -6.68 5.43
N VAL A 343 -4.61 -6.59 5.47
CA VAL A 343 -5.53 -7.44 4.73
C VAL A 343 -5.61 -7.02 3.26
N ILE A 344 -5.79 -5.72 3.02
CA ILE A 344 -5.72 -5.08 1.71
C ILE A 344 -4.80 -3.87 1.82
N ALA A 345 -4.04 -3.62 0.77
CA ALA A 345 -3.00 -2.60 0.77
C ALA A 345 -3.16 -1.68 -0.44
N GLU A 346 -4.15 -0.79 -0.41
CA GLU A 346 -4.40 0.18 -1.49
C GLU A 346 -3.14 0.96 -1.86
N ARG A 347 -2.45 1.54 -0.87
CA ARG A 347 -1.15 2.18 -1.07
C ARG A 347 -0.10 1.32 -1.78
N VAL A 348 -0.11 -0.01 -1.61
CA VAL A 348 0.87 -0.91 -2.26
C VAL A 348 0.50 -1.19 -3.72
N LEU A 349 -0.77 -0.99 -4.11
CA LEU A 349 -1.22 -1.14 -5.50
C LEU A 349 -0.80 0.01 -6.41
N TYR A 350 -0.14 1.05 -5.89
CA TYR A 350 0.31 2.19 -6.68
C TYR A 350 1.19 1.78 -7.88
N LEU A 351 2.33 1.09 -7.71
CA LEU A 351 3.12 0.57 -8.84
C LEU A 351 2.45 -0.60 -9.58
N PRO A 352 1.88 -1.63 -8.90
CA PRO A 352 1.16 -2.73 -9.57
C PRO A 352 0.07 -2.27 -10.54
N SER A 353 -0.60 -1.16 -10.25
CA SER A 353 -1.64 -0.60 -11.12
C SER A 353 -1.14 -0.26 -12.53
N LEU A 354 0.16 0.02 -12.72
CA LEU A 354 0.74 0.20 -14.06
C LEU A 354 0.64 -1.09 -14.88
N GLY A 355 0.97 -2.23 -14.26
CA GLY A 355 0.83 -3.54 -14.90
C GLY A 355 -0.61 -3.83 -15.33
N TYR A 356 -1.57 -3.51 -14.46
CA TYR A 356 -3.00 -3.55 -14.79
C TYR A 356 -3.36 -2.63 -15.96
N CYS A 357 -2.92 -1.37 -15.95
CA CYS A 357 -3.20 -0.40 -17.02
C CYS A 357 -2.66 -0.87 -18.37
N ILE A 358 -1.46 -1.46 -18.40
CA ILE A 358 -0.87 -2.04 -19.63
C ILE A 358 -1.73 -3.20 -20.14
N ILE A 359 -2.05 -4.18 -19.28
CA ILE A 359 -2.83 -5.36 -19.68
C ILE A 359 -4.22 -4.96 -20.19
N LEU A 360 -4.90 -4.05 -19.50
CA LEU A 360 -6.22 -3.56 -19.93
C LEU A 360 -6.14 -2.85 -21.28
N THR A 361 -5.10 -2.03 -21.48
CA THR A 361 -4.85 -1.33 -22.74
C THR A 361 -4.63 -2.31 -23.89
N VAL A 362 -3.85 -3.38 -23.69
CA VAL A 362 -3.67 -4.43 -24.70
C VAL A 362 -5.01 -5.11 -25.04
N GLY A 363 -5.84 -5.37 -24.02
CA GLY A 363 -7.19 -5.91 -24.22
C GLY A 363 -8.07 -5.02 -25.09
N LEU A 364 -8.12 -3.71 -24.79
CA LEU A 364 -8.88 -2.73 -25.57
C LEU A 364 -8.32 -2.53 -26.98
N ARG A 365 -6.99 -2.52 -27.14
CA ARG A 365 -6.30 -2.51 -28.44
C ARG A 365 -6.75 -3.68 -29.29
N ARG A 366 -6.77 -4.89 -28.71
CA ARG A 366 -7.23 -6.10 -29.41
C ARG A 366 -8.69 -6.08 -29.75
N LEU A 367 -9.55 -5.59 -28.85
CA LEU A 367 -10.96 -5.41 -29.13
C LEU A 367 -11.18 -4.44 -30.31
N ALA A 368 -10.42 -3.34 -30.37
CA ALA A 368 -10.46 -2.42 -31.49
C ALA A 368 -10.06 -3.12 -32.80
N LEU A 369 -8.95 -3.87 -32.82
CA LEU A 369 -8.51 -4.61 -34.01
C LEU A 369 -9.55 -5.64 -34.48
N LEU A 370 -10.25 -6.32 -33.57
CA LEU A 370 -11.32 -7.27 -33.93
C LEU A 370 -12.49 -6.61 -34.66
N VAL A 371 -12.76 -5.33 -34.37
CA VAL A 371 -13.87 -4.58 -34.94
C VAL A 371 -13.44 -3.53 -35.96
N GLU A 372 -12.20 -3.60 -36.47
CA GLU A 372 -11.60 -2.61 -37.39
C GLU A 372 -12.46 -2.30 -38.61
N LYS A 373 -13.16 -3.31 -39.16
CA LYS A 373 -14.04 -3.15 -40.33
C LYS A 373 -15.32 -2.35 -40.04
N SER A 374 -15.74 -2.26 -38.78
CA SER A 374 -16.98 -1.58 -38.38
C SER A 374 -16.67 -0.24 -37.72
N ARG A 375 -16.92 0.87 -38.43
CA ARG A 375 -16.74 2.23 -37.91
C ARG A 375 -17.57 2.48 -36.64
N VAL A 376 -18.77 1.92 -36.59
CA VAL A 376 -19.68 2.04 -35.43
C VAL A 376 -19.07 1.34 -34.20
N MET A 377 -18.58 0.11 -34.36
CA MET A 377 -17.97 -0.62 -33.24
C MET A 377 -16.63 -0.01 -32.82
N GLN A 378 -15.84 0.50 -33.76
CA GLN A 378 -14.63 1.29 -33.46
C GLN A 378 -14.95 2.53 -32.61
N PHE A 379 -16.02 3.25 -32.96
CA PHE A 379 -16.50 4.36 -32.16
C PHE A 379 -16.90 3.91 -30.74
N PHE A 380 -17.59 2.78 -30.60
CA PHE A 380 -17.94 2.23 -29.28
C PHE A 380 -16.71 1.87 -28.44
N VAL A 381 -15.69 1.20 -29.00
CA VAL A 381 -14.47 0.83 -28.26
C VAL A 381 -13.70 2.07 -27.80
N ARG A 382 -13.57 3.09 -28.67
CA ARG A 382 -12.92 4.36 -28.31
C ARG A 382 -13.71 5.13 -27.26
N SER A 383 -15.04 5.15 -27.40
CA SER A 383 -15.93 5.78 -26.42
C SER A 383 -15.87 5.09 -25.07
N LEU A 384 -15.76 3.76 -25.04
CA LEU A 384 -15.56 2.98 -23.81
C LEU A 384 -14.24 3.36 -23.13
N ALA A 385 -13.15 3.44 -23.88
CA ALA A 385 -11.84 3.84 -23.35
C ALA A 385 -11.90 5.26 -22.74
N VAL A 386 -12.44 6.24 -23.47
CA VAL A 386 -12.60 7.61 -22.96
C VAL A 386 -13.52 7.66 -21.74
N SER A 387 -14.64 6.93 -21.77
CA SER A 387 -15.57 6.86 -20.64
C SER A 387 -14.91 6.28 -19.40
N LEU A 388 -14.02 5.28 -19.54
CA LEU A 388 -13.28 4.73 -18.42
C LEU A 388 -12.37 5.78 -17.77
N LEU A 389 -11.65 6.58 -18.55
CA LEU A 389 -10.83 7.68 -18.03
C LEU A 389 -11.67 8.71 -17.28
N VAL A 390 -12.83 9.09 -17.84
CA VAL A 390 -13.75 10.05 -17.22
C VAL A 390 -14.30 9.50 -15.91
N ILE A 391 -14.72 8.23 -15.88
CA ILE A 391 -15.23 7.56 -14.68
C ILE A 391 -14.14 7.49 -13.62
N PHE A 392 -12.92 7.12 -13.97
CA PHE A 392 -11.81 7.00 -13.02
C PHE A 392 -11.41 8.39 -12.48
N ALA A 393 -11.33 9.41 -13.33
CA ALA A 393 -11.10 10.79 -12.90
C ALA A 393 -12.21 11.28 -11.95
N ALA A 394 -13.49 11.04 -12.27
CA ALA A 394 -14.61 11.39 -11.41
C ALA A 394 -14.57 10.63 -10.06
N ARG A 395 -14.17 9.36 -10.07
CA ARG A 395 -13.97 8.55 -8.86
C ARG A 395 -12.82 9.08 -8.01
N CYS A 396 -11.71 9.48 -8.62
CA CYS A 396 -10.59 10.12 -7.93
C CYS A 396 -11.05 11.43 -7.27
N ALA A 397 -11.79 12.29 -7.99
CA ALA A 397 -12.34 13.53 -7.45
C ALA A 397 -13.27 13.27 -6.25
N ARG A 398 -14.17 12.28 -6.35
CA ARG A 398 -15.03 11.88 -5.24
C ARG A 398 -14.22 11.35 -4.06
N ARG A 399 -13.24 10.47 -4.32
CA ARG A 399 -12.40 9.87 -3.29
C ARG A 399 -11.57 10.92 -2.55
N ASN A 400 -11.08 11.95 -3.24
CA ASN A 400 -10.39 13.08 -2.60
C ASN A 400 -11.31 13.83 -1.63
N GLY A 401 -12.62 13.85 -1.86
CA GLY A 401 -13.60 14.38 -0.91
C GLY A 401 -13.62 13.61 0.41
N ASP A 402 -13.47 12.29 0.37
CA ASP A 402 -13.36 11.46 1.58
C ASP A 402 -12.14 11.90 2.43
N TRP A 403 -11.02 12.21 1.78
CA TRP A 403 -9.77 12.65 2.42
C TRP A 403 -9.73 14.13 2.81
N SER A 404 -10.83 14.87 2.65
CA SER A 404 -10.84 16.33 2.88
C SER A 404 -10.69 16.73 4.35
N ASN A 405 -11.24 15.94 5.28
CA ASN A 405 -11.15 16.16 6.72
C ASN A 405 -11.36 14.85 7.50
N GLU A 406 -11.12 14.91 8.81
CA GLU A 406 -11.22 13.76 9.72
C GLU A 406 -12.61 13.11 9.70
N LYS A 407 -13.68 13.92 9.73
CA LYS A 407 -15.08 13.44 9.69
C LYS A 407 -15.35 12.63 8.44
N THR A 408 -15.09 13.20 7.25
CA THR A 408 -15.37 12.53 5.97
C THR A 408 -14.50 11.29 5.79
N LEU A 409 -13.25 11.33 6.25
CA LEU A 409 -12.33 10.20 6.14
C LEU A 409 -12.87 9.00 6.90
N PHE A 410 -13.21 9.18 8.16
CA PHE A 410 -13.69 8.09 9.01
C PHE A 410 -15.11 7.64 8.67
N THR A 411 -16.01 8.57 8.37
CA THR A 411 -17.39 8.21 7.99
C THR A 411 -17.46 7.51 6.63
N SER A 412 -16.58 7.84 5.67
CA SER A 412 -16.50 7.11 4.39
C SER A 412 -16.16 5.63 4.62
N GLY A 413 -15.34 5.33 5.63
CA GLY A 413 -14.98 3.98 6.01
C GLY A 413 -16.17 3.12 6.43
N LEU A 414 -17.24 3.69 6.99
CA LEU A 414 -18.45 2.94 7.37
C LEU A 414 -19.20 2.36 6.17
N SER A 415 -19.13 3.02 5.01
CA SER A 415 -19.76 2.52 3.77
C SER A 415 -19.03 1.32 3.18
N VAL A 416 -17.76 1.15 3.56
CA VAL A 416 -16.87 0.13 3.02
C VAL A 416 -16.71 -1.01 4.02
N CYS A 417 -16.40 -0.67 5.27
CA CYS A 417 -16.11 -1.60 6.35
C CYS A 417 -17.02 -1.33 7.56
N PRO A 418 -18.34 -1.57 7.45
CA PRO A 418 -19.31 -1.27 8.51
C PRO A 418 -19.12 -2.10 9.79
N ASN A 419 -18.31 -3.16 9.73
CA ASN A 419 -17.99 -4.01 10.88
C ASN A 419 -16.55 -3.82 11.37
N ASN A 420 -15.90 -2.69 11.05
CA ASN A 420 -14.57 -2.38 11.55
C ASN A 420 -14.65 -1.55 12.85
N ALA A 421 -14.14 -2.13 13.94
CA ALA A 421 -14.15 -1.49 15.26
C ALA A 421 -13.34 -0.17 15.31
N LYS A 422 -12.22 -0.08 14.59
CA LYS A 422 -11.38 1.14 14.49
C LYS A 422 -12.08 2.27 13.72
N VAL A 423 -12.85 1.94 12.67
CA VAL A 423 -13.70 2.92 11.98
C VAL A 423 -14.74 3.49 12.94
N HIS A 424 -15.46 2.62 13.66
CA HIS A 424 -16.44 3.05 14.66
C HIS A 424 -15.79 3.88 15.79
N TYR A 425 -14.64 3.46 16.32
CA TYR A 425 -13.89 4.20 17.33
C TYR A 425 -13.51 5.61 16.86
N ASN A 426 -13.01 5.74 15.62
CA ASN A 426 -12.59 7.03 15.09
C ASN A 426 -13.79 7.95 14.79
N VAL A 427 -14.91 7.42 14.31
CA VAL A 427 -16.17 8.17 14.16
C VAL A 427 -16.67 8.64 15.53
N ALA A 428 -16.64 7.77 16.54
CA ALA A 428 -17.02 8.10 17.91
C ALA A 428 -16.15 9.21 18.51
N LYS A 429 -14.84 9.12 18.32
CA LYS A 429 -13.87 10.13 18.77
C LYS A 429 -14.17 11.49 18.16
N HIS A 430 -14.31 11.56 16.83
CA HIS A 430 -14.66 12.80 16.17
C HIS A 430 -16.02 13.35 16.65
N ALA A 431 -17.02 12.49 16.86
CA ALA A 431 -18.32 12.89 17.39
C ALA A 431 -18.21 13.49 18.81
N ALA A 432 -17.39 12.89 19.68
CA ALA A 432 -17.11 13.39 21.02
C ALA A 432 -16.42 14.76 20.97
N ASP A 433 -15.39 14.91 20.12
CA ASP A 433 -14.67 16.17 19.91
C ASP A 433 -15.58 17.28 19.34
N SER A 434 -16.63 16.90 18.60
CA SER A 434 -17.66 17.80 18.09
C SER A 434 -18.79 18.10 19.09
N GLY A 435 -18.74 17.55 20.31
CA GLY A 435 -19.76 17.71 21.35
C GLY A 435 -21.01 16.83 21.18
N ASN A 436 -21.06 15.93 20.19
CA ASN A 436 -22.17 15.01 19.99
C ASN A 436 -21.96 13.72 20.80
N ALA A 437 -22.22 13.80 22.11
CA ALA A 437 -21.99 12.70 23.05
C ALA A 437 -22.88 11.46 22.77
N GLU A 438 -24.11 11.63 22.27
CA GLU A 438 -24.98 10.49 21.94
C GLU A 438 -24.40 9.64 20.81
N LEU A 439 -24.02 10.29 19.70
CA LEU A 439 -23.43 9.58 18.56
C LEU A 439 -22.09 8.95 18.94
N ALA A 440 -21.29 9.63 19.77
CA ALA A 440 -20.03 9.07 20.27
C ALA A 440 -20.25 7.78 21.08
N ILE A 441 -21.20 7.78 22.02
CA ILE A 441 -21.51 6.60 22.82
C ILE A 441 -22.01 5.44 21.96
N GLU A 442 -22.89 5.71 20.98
CA GLU A 442 -23.39 4.70 20.05
C GLU A 442 -22.23 4.02 19.31
N HIS A 443 -21.36 4.81 18.69
CA HIS A 443 -20.25 4.26 17.92
C HIS A 443 -19.17 3.61 18.80
N TYR A 444 -18.89 4.11 20.00
CA TYR A 444 -17.99 3.42 20.93
C TYR A 444 -18.55 2.07 21.39
N ARG A 445 -19.84 1.98 21.72
CA ARG A 445 -20.50 0.71 22.04
C ARG A 445 -20.42 -0.26 20.86
N LYS A 446 -20.63 0.23 19.63
CA LYS A 446 -20.48 -0.59 18.42
C LYS A 446 -19.04 -1.07 18.23
N ALA A 447 -18.05 -0.21 18.47
CA ALA A 447 -16.64 -0.58 18.42
C ALA A 447 -16.30 -1.69 19.44
N LEU A 448 -16.81 -1.58 20.67
CA LEU A 448 -16.62 -2.59 21.72
C LEU A 448 -17.41 -3.89 21.45
N GLY A 449 -18.57 -3.81 20.80
CA GLY A 449 -19.31 -4.98 20.36
C GLY A 449 -18.58 -5.76 19.24
N LEU A 450 -17.78 -5.06 18.43
CA LEU A 450 -16.95 -5.66 17.37
C LEU A 450 -15.59 -6.12 17.88
N ASN A 451 -14.99 -5.38 18.80
CA ASN A 451 -13.76 -5.75 19.49
C ASN A 451 -13.90 -5.50 21.01
N PRO A 452 -14.24 -6.54 21.80
CA PRO A 452 -14.41 -6.43 23.25
C PRO A 452 -13.14 -6.14 24.04
N VAL A 453 -11.95 -6.19 23.43
CA VAL A 453 -10.67 -5.87 24.08
C VAL A 453 -10.09 -4.52 23.62
N TYR A 454 -10.93 -3.65 23.03
CA TYR A 454 -10.47 -2.35 22.55
C TYR A 454 -10.34 -1.32 23.69
N ASP A 455 -9.21 -1.36 24.39
CA ASP A 455 -8.92 -0.57 25.59
C ASP A 455 -9.11 0.95 25.41
N GLN A 456 -8.72 1.50 24.25
CA GLN A 456 -8.90 2.94 23.97
C GLN A 456 -10.37 3.33 23.84
N ALA A 457 -11.20 2.45 23.24
CA ALA A 457 -12.64 2.67 23.15
C ALA A 457 -13.31 2.59 24.53
N MET A 458 -12.87 1.65 25.38
CA MET A 458 -13.34 1.54 26.77
C MET A 458 -13.05 2.82 27.56
N ASN A 459 -11.79 3.28 27.53
CA ASN A 459 -11.37 4.48 28.24
C ASN A 459 -12.15 5.74 27.82
N ASN A 460 -12.32 5.94 26.50
CA ASN A 460 -13.00 7.13 26.00
C ASN A 460 -14.52 7.08 26.24
N LEU A 461 -15.13 5.90 26.10
CA LEU A 461 -16.53 5.70 26.45
C LEU A 461 -16.77 5.95 27.94
N ALA A 462 -15.90 5.42 28.81
CA ALA A 462 -16.00 5.62 30.25
C ALA A 462 -15.99 7.11 30.64
N ASN A 463 -15.14 7.92 29.99
CA ASN A 463 -15.12 9.37 30.22
C ASN A 463 -16.45 10.05 29.86
N LEU A 464 -17.11 9.62 28.77
CA LEU A 464 -18.43 10.13 28.38
C LEU A 464 -19.53 9.68 29.35
N LEU A 465 -19.50 8.42 29.78
CA LEU A 465 -20.47 7.88 30.75
C LEU A 465 -20.32 8.53 32.12
N LYS A 466 -19.08 8.76 32.57
CA LYS A 466 -18.77 9.54 33.76
C LYS A 466 -19.38 10.95 33.69
N ALA A 467 -19.21 11.65 32.58
CA ALA A 467 -19.77 12.99 32.39
C ALA A 467 -21.31 13.02 32.46
N ARG A 468 -21.97 11.87 32.24
CA ARG A 468 -23.43 11.68 32.40
C ARG A 468 -23.85 11.16 33.77
N GLY A 469 -22.94 11.01 34.71
CA GLY A 469 -23.20 10.45 36.04
C GLY A 469 -23.37 8.92 36.06
N GLN A 470 -23.10 8.22 34.95
CA GLN A 470 -23.16 6.76 34.87
C GLN A 470 -21.84 6.15 35.37
N LEU A 471 -21.55 6.36 36.66
CA LEU A 471 -20.25 6.04 37.27
C LEU A 471 -19.96 4.54 37.32
N GLU A 472 -20.95 3.69 37.58
CA GLU A 472 -20.77 2.23 37.65
C GLU A 472 -20.42 1.61 36.28
N ASP A 473 -21.08 2.08 35.21
CA ASP A 473 -20.74 1.65 33.85
C ASP A 473 -19.33 2.11 33.45
N ALA A 474 -18.95 3.34 33.82
CA ALA A 474 -17.62 3.87 33.60
C ALA A 474 -16.56 3.07 34.38
N LEU A 475 -16.85 2.71 35.63
CA LEU A 475 -15.98 1.88 36.47
C LEU A 475 -15.71 0.54 35.80
N GLY A 476 -16.74 -0.20 35.40
CA GLY A 476 -16.59 -1.51 34.76
C GLY A 476 -15.79 -1.45 33.45
N LEU A 477 -15.97 -0.39 32.65
CA LEU A 477 -15.16 -0.19 31.44
C LEU A 477 -13.69 0.07 31.75
N LEU A 478 -13.39 0.88 32.77
CA LEU A 478 -12.02 1.24 33.13
C LEU A 478 -11.27 0.09 33.81
N GLU A 479 -11.95 -0.70 34.64
CA GLU A 479 -11.39 -1.95 35.19
C GLU A 479 -11.04 -2.94 34.08
N ASN A 480 -11.92 -3.09 33.07
CA ASN A 480 -11.63 -3.92 31.91
C ASN A 480 -10.48 -3.36 31.08
N ALA A 481 -10.42 -2.03 30.89
CA ALA A 481 -9.35 -1.40 30.12
C ALA A 481 -7.97 -1.63 30.76
N THR A 482 -7.87 -1.51 32.08
CA THR A 482 -6.61 -1.76 32.82
C THR A 482 -6.29 -3.25 32.93
N ALA A 483 -7.29 -4.14 32.94
CA ALA A 483 -7.07 -5.58 32.85
C ALA A 483 -6.53 -6.00 31.47
N VAL A 484 -7.10 -5.45 30.39
CA VAL A 484 -6.67 -5.72 29.00
C VAL A 484 -5.29 -5.12 28.71
N ARG A 485 -5.03 -3.90 29.17
CA ARG A 485 -3.75 -3.21 29.01
C ARG A 485 -3.25 -2.65 30.35
N PRO A 486 -2.53 -3.46 31.14
CA PRO A 486 -2.03 -3.04 32.46
C PRO A 486 -1.08 -1.85 32.45
N ASP A 487 -0.40 -1.57 31.34
CA ASP A 487 0.50 -0.42 31.16
C ASP A 487 -0.20 0.84 30.63
N PHE A 488 -1.54 0.85 30.56
CA PHE A 488 -2.31 2.00 30.09
C PHE A 488 -2.50 3.08 31.18
N ALA A 489 -1.48 3.91 31.38
CA ALA A 489 -1.47 4.94 32.42
C ALA A 489 -2.71 5.86 32.44
N ALA A 490 -3.26 6.22 31.28
CA ALA A 490 -4.43 7.09 31.20
C ALA A 490 -5.72 6.40 31.70
N ALA A 491 -5.88 5.09 31.45
CA ALA A 491 -7.00 4.32 31.98
C ALA A 491 -6.91 4.19 33.51
N TRP A 492 -5.72 3.97 34.07
CA TRP A 492 -5.50 3.96 35.52
C TRP A 492 -5.85 5.31 36.17
N MET A 493 -5.45 6.42 35.56
CA MET A 493 -5.82 7.75 36.06
C MET A 493 -7.34 7.95 36.02
N ASN A 494 -8.00 7.64 34.90
CA ASN A 494 -9.46 7.78 34.78
C ASN A 494 -10.20 6.83 35.74
N LEU A 495 -9.67 5.64 35.99
CA LEU A 495 -10.19 4.71 36.99
C LEU A 495 -10.13 5.33 38.39
N GLY A 496 -9.01 5.96 38.75
CA GLY A 496 -8.85 6.69 40.01
C GLY A 496 -9.89 7.81 40.17
N ILE A 497 -10.16 8.56 39.10
CA ILE A 497 -11.16 9.65 39.11
C ILE A 497 -12.57 9.08 39.36
N VAL A 498 -12.96 8.03 38.65
CA VAL A 498 -14.29 7.41 38.82
C VAL A 498 -14.45 6.80 40.22
N LEU A 499 -13.41 6.14 40.74
CA LEU A 499 -13.42 5.58 42.10
C LEU A 499 -13.51 6.68 43.17
N ALA A 500 -12.84 7.82 42.96
CA ALA A 500 -12.94 8.98 43.86
C ALA A 500 -14.36 9.55 43.88
N ASP A 501 -15.01 9.69 42.72
CA ASP A 501 -16.41 10.14 42.60
C ASP A 501 -17.38 9.15 43.28
N LEU A 502 -17.06 7.85 43.27
CA LEU A 502 -17.76 6.78 44.00
C LEU A 502 -17.37 6.68 45.48
N LYS A 503 -16.49 7.56 45.99
CA LYS A 503 -15.98 7.58 47.38
C LYS A 503 -15.21 6.31 47.79
N GLN A 504 -14.67 5.57 46.84
CA GLN A 504 -13.81 4.40 47.06
C GLN A 504 -12.34 4.83 47.14
N TYR A 505 -12.01 5.61 48.17
CA TYR A 505 -10.75 6.37 48.26
C TYR A 505 -9.49 5.49 48.23
N ASP A 506 -9.49 4.34 48.91
CA ASP A 506 -8.32 3.45 48.93
C ASP A 506 -8.01 2.86 47.54
N ARG A 507 -9.06 2.50 46.79
CA ARG A 507 -8.92 1.98 45.43
C ARG A 507 -8.51 3.10 44.46
N ALA A 508 -9.05 4.31 44.66
CA ALA A 508 -8.67 5.48 43.86
C ALA A 508 -7.18 5.82 44.04
N ARG A 509 -6.68 5.81 45.29
CA ARG A 509 -5.24 5.98 45.60
C ARG A 509 -4.39 4.97 44.86
N PHE A 510 -4.72 3.69 44.95
CA PHE A 510 -3.98 2.63 44.23
C PHE A 510 -3.95 2.89 42.72
N ALA A 511 -5.08 3.27 42.12
CA ALA A 511 -5.17 3.53 40.69
C ALA A 511 -4.29 4.74 40.27
N TYR A 512 -4.27 5.82 41.05
CA TYR A 512 -3.38 6.95 40.80
C TYR A 512 -1.90 6.61 40.97
N GLU A 513 -1.54 5.84 42.00
CA GLU A 513 -0.17 5.37 42.20
C GLU A 513 0.30 4.55 40.99
N ARG A 514 -0.52 3.60 40.51
CA ARG A 514 -0.21 2.85 39.28
C ARG A 514 -0.08 3.74 38.05
N ALA A 515 -0.94 4.73 37.86
CA ALA A 515 -0.82 5.67 36.75
C ALA A 515 0.50 6.45 36.79
N LEU A 516 0.96 6.86 37.98
CA LEU A 516 2.21 7.59 38.19
C LEU A 516 3.46 6.70 38.09
N GLU A 517 3.38 5.43 38.49
CA GLU A 517 4.43 4.44 38.23
C GLU A 517 4.68 4.27 36.73
N LEU A 518 3.60 4.15 35.95
CA LEU A 518 3.66 3.98 34.50
C LEU A 518 4.05 5.28 33.77
N ARG A 519 3.62 6.43 34.29
CA ARG A 519 3.95 7.76 33.75
C ARG A 519 4.33 8.73 34.87
N PRO A 520 5.62 8.80 35.26
CA PRO A 520 6.07 9.65 36.37
C PRO A 520 5.86 11.16 36.15
N ARG A 521 5.83 11.62 34.89
CA ARG A 521 5.55 13.01 34.51
C ARG A 521 4.11 13.15 34.02
N TYR A 522 3.16 13.14 34.94
CA TYR A 522 1.72 13.23 34.64
C TYR A 522 1.01 14.28 35.51
N PRO A 523 1.10 15.58 35.15
CA PRO A 523 0.57 16.68 35.96
C PRO A 523 -0.91 16.53 36.33
N ASP A 524 -1.75 16.11 35.37
CA ASP A 524 -3.19 15.88 35.60
C ASP A 524 -3.43 14.80 36.66
N CYS A 525 -2.61 13.75 36.68
CA CYS A 525 -2.72 12.68 37.68
C CYS A 525 -2.30 13.18 39.07
N TYR A 526 -1.22 13.97 39.18
CA TYR A 526 -0.83 14.56 40.47
C TYR A 526 -1.89 15.52 41.01
N TYR A 527 -2.51 16.32 40.16
CA TYR A 527 -3.60 17.22 40.55
C TYR A 527 -4.78 16.45 41.13
N ASN A 528 -5.26 15.42 40.40
CA ASN A 528 -6.38 14.60 40.86
C ASN A 528 -6.04 13.79 42.11
N PHE A 529 -4.80 13.28 42.21
CA PHE A 529 -4.36 12.55 43.39
C PHE A 529 -4.20 13.44 44.61
N GLY A 530 -3.74 14.68 44.45
CA GLY A 530 -3.64 15.65 45.55
C GLY A 530 -4.99 16.13 46.08
N ASN A 531 -6.05 16.07 45.26
CA ASN A 531 -7.42 16.38 45.68
C ASN A 531 -8.12 15.24 46.45
N LEU A 532 -7.63 14.00 46.30
CA LEU A 532 -8.14 12.80 46.97
C LEU A 532 -7.72 12.78 48.43
#